data_AF-A0A2U8FDY2-F1
#
_entry.id   AF-A0A2U8FDY2-F1
#
_cell.length_a   1.000
_cell.length_b   1.000
_cell.length_c   1.000
_cell.angle_alpha   90.00
_cell.angle_beta   90.00
_cell.angle_gamma   90.00
#
_symmetry.space_group_name_H-M   'P 1'
#
loop_
_entity.id
_entity.type
_entity.pdbx_description
1 polymer ?
#
loop_
_entity_poly.entity_id
_entity_poly.type
_entity_poly.pdbx_seq_one_letter_code
_entity_poly.pdbx_strand_id
1 'polypeptide(L)'
;MHYIKKGHSQILAQKILHTTPSWGYITDENQKLLDIDTNAIEGYGDGITFFDNAKEIELLKNALLKCHKEDYWEKCILHSLANIDYFISFCKSYYIEIDSLKDALKANLITPQEIALQCSKLVFITFF
;
A
#
# COMPACT_ATOMS: atom_id res chain seq x y z
N MET A 1 -18.79 0.77 -9.01
CA MET A 1 -17.99 0.66 -7.76
C MET A 1 -18.40 -0.64 -7.08
N HIS A 2 -17.74 -1.76 -7.42
CA HIS A 2 -18.13 -3.13 -7.02
C HIS A 2 -16.94 -3.90 -6.41
N TYR A 3 -16.00 -3.20 -5.78
CA TYR A 3 -14.77 -3.81 -5.23
C TYR A 3 -14.77 -3.90 -3.69
N ILE A 4 -15.78 -3.32 -3.02
CA ILE A 4 -15.85 -3.25 -1.56
C ILE A 4 -16.95 -4.20 -1.06
N LYS A 5 -16.55 -5.30 -0.42
CA LYS A 5 -17.41 -6.21 0.33
C LYS A 5 -17.69 -5.60 1.71
N LYS A 6 -18.96 -5.41 2.07
CA LYS A 6 -19.35 -4.87 3.39
C LYS A 6 -19.18 -5.92 4.47
N GLY A 7 -18.83 -5.50 5.69
CA GLY A 7 -18.70 -6.38 6.85
C GLY A 7 -17.48 -7.31 6.85
N HIS A 8 -16.57 -7.15 5.89
CA HIS A 8 -15.35 -7.94 5.76
C HIS A 8 -14.12 -7.03 5.69
N SER A 9 -13.05 -7.43 6.35
CA SER A 9 -11.72 -6.85 6.11
C SER A 9 -11.24 -7.21 4.72
N GLN A 10 -10.74 -6.22 3.97
CA GLN A 10 -10.31 -6.44 2.59
C GLN A 10 -9.23 -5.47 2.17
N ILE A 11 -8.46 -5.85 1.16
CA ILE A 11 -7.41 -5.04 0.55
C ILE A 11 -7.75 -4.89 -0.93
N LEU A 12 -7.85 -3.64 -1.39
CA LEU A 12 -7.79 -3.35 -2.82
C LEU A 12 -6.32 -3.47 -3.21
N ALA A 13 -5.98 -4.41 -4.08
CA ALA A 13 -4.62 -4.64 -4.52
C ALA A 13 -4.47 -4.21 -5.97
N GLN A 14 -3.33 -3.63 -6.33
CA GLN A 14 -3.03 -3.31 -7.72
C GLN A 14 -1.98 -4.22 -8.31
N LYS A 15 -1.86 -4.20 -9.64
CA LYS A 15 -0.82 -4.97 -10.31
C LYS A 15 0.55 -4.38 -9.98
N ILE A 16 1.52 -5.24 -9.65
CA ILE A 16 2.92 -4.82 -9.50
C ILE A 16 3.48 -4.53 -10.89
N LEU A 17 3.90 -3.27 -11.11
CA LEU A 17 4.35 -2.77 -12.43
C LEU A 17 5.83 -2.44 -12.49
N HIS A 18 6.56 -2.60 -11.38
CA HIS A 18 7.96 -2.24 -11.27
C HIS A 18 8.80 -3.42 -10.80
N THR A 19 10.09 -3.37 -11.10
CA THR A 19 11.06 -4.41 -10.74
C THR A 19 11.59 -4.28 -9.32
N THR A 20 11.22 -3.24 -8.59
CA THR A 20 11.53 -3.13 -7.16
C THR A 20 10.64 -4.09 -6.38
N PRO A 21 11.19 -4.79 -5.37
CA PRO A 21 10.41 -5.65 -4.49
C PRO A 21 9.20 -4.91 -3.90
N SER A 22 8.03 -5.53 -3.97
CA SER A 22 6.76 -5.12 -3.38
C SER A 22 6.21 -6.24 -2.50
N TRP A 23 5.15 -5.91 -1.78
CA TRP A 23 4.41 -6.88 -0.98
C TRP A 23 3.34 -7.53 -1.83
N GLY A 24 3.61 -8.73 -2.32
CA GLY A 24 2.71 -9.52 -3.16
C GLY A 24 1.74 -10.36 -2.35
N TYR A 25 0.46 -10.26 -2.66
CA TYR A 25 -0.60 -10.98 -1.96
C TYR A 25 -0.86 -12.36 -2.57
N ILE A 26 -0.77 -13.41 -1.75
CA ILE A 26 -1.03 -14.79 -2.13
C ILE A 26 -2.44 -15.15 -1.65
N THR A 27 -3.33 -15.57 -2.56
CA THR A 27 -4.73 -15.84 -2.24
C THR A 27 -5.19 -17.25 -2.61
N ASP A 28 -6.25 -17.72 -1.96
CA ASP A 28 -7.01 -18.89 -2.41
C ASP A 28 -7.94 -18.56 -3.61
N GLU A 29 -8.70 -19.55 -4.07
CA GLU A 29 -9.68 -19.41 -5.16
C GLU A 29 -10.84 -18.45 -4.84
N ASN A 30 -11.10 -18.18 -3.55
CA ASN A 30 -12.11 -17.24 -3.08
C ASN A 30 -11.55 -15.83 -2.83
N GLN A 31 -10.29 -15.62 -3.21
CA GLN A 31 -9.54 -14.37 -3.03
C GLN A 31 -9.30 -14.03 -1.55
N LYS A 32 -9.36 -15.02 -0.65
CA LYS A 32 -8.92 -14.85 0.73
C LYS A 32 -7.40 -14.80 0.75
N LEU A 33 -6.83 -13.82 1.44
CA LEU A 33 -5.40 -13.69 1.67
C LEU A 33 -4.90 -14.85 2.54
N LEU A 34 -3.92 -15.58 2.03
CA LEU A 34 -3.25 -16.68 2.70
C LEU A 34 -1.90 -16.27 3.26
N ASP A 35 -1.15 -15.47 2.50
CA ASP A 35 0.21 -15.05 2.84
C ASP A 35 0.61 -13.79 2.05
N ILE A 36 1.73 -13.18 2.45
CA ILE A 36 2.32 -12.02 1.79
C ILE A 36 3.79 -12.31 1.46
N ASP A 37 4.12 -12.31 0.16
CA ASP A 37 5.50 -12.31 -0.31
C ASP A 37 6.06 -10.88 -0.24
N THR A 38 6.95 -10.64 0.71
CA THR A 38 7.59 -9.33 0.92
C THR A 38 8.64 -8.97 -0.14
N ASN A 39 8.92 -9.86 -1.09
CA ASN A 39 9.88 -9.64 -2.17
C ASN A 39 9.28 -9.86 -3.56
N ALA A 40 7.96 -9.75 -3.70
CA ALA A 40 7.29 -9.97 -4.97
C ALA A 40 7.71 -8.92 -6.01
N ILE A 41 8.02 -9.39 -7.21
CA ILE A 41 8.32 -8.53 -8.38
C ILE A 41 7.22 -8.60 -9.44
N GLU A 42 6.20 -9.43 -9.22
CA GLU A 42 5.07 -9.64 -10.10
C GLU A 42 3.81 -10.03 -9.30
N GLY A 43 2.67 -10.05 -9.97
CA GLY A 43 1.38 -10.35 -9.35
C GLY A 43 0.64 -9.10 -8.90
N TYR A 44 -0.05 -9.20 -7.77
CA TYR A 44 -0.83 -8.11 -7.18
C TYR A 44 -0.33 -7.83 -5.77
N GLY A 45 -0.14 -6.55 -5.49
CA GLY A 45 0.46 -6.04 -4.27
C GLY A 45 0.23 -4.55 -4.20
N ASP A 46 0.62 -3.95 -3.07
CA ASP A 46 0.38 -2.55 -2.74
C ASP A 46 -1.12 -2.18 -2.76
N GLY A 47 -1.60 -1.54 -1.70
CA GLY A 47 -3.03 -1.55 -1.48
C GLY A 47 -3.62 -0.48 -0.61
N ILE A 48 -4.95 -0.35 -0.71
CA ILE A 48 -5.77 0.33 0.27
C ILE A 48 -6.57 -0.73 1.02
N THR A 49 -6.39 -0.76 2.34
CA THR A 49 -7.12 -1.67 3.22
C THR A 49 -8.40 -1.03 3.74
N PHE A 50 -9.48 -1.79 3.74
CA PHE A 50 -10.78 -1.41 4.27
C PHE A 50 -11.15 -2.34 5.42
N PHE A 51 -11.44 -1.76 6.57
CA PHE A 51 -11.90 -2.45 7.77
C PHE A 51 -13.32 -2.02 8.07
N ASP A 52 -14.28 -2.92 7.88
CA ASP A 52 -15.71 -2.66 8.07
C ASP A 52 -16.34 -3.60 9.12
N ASN A 53 -15.51 -4.18 9.99
CA ASN A 53 -15.93 -5.08 11.05
C ASN A 53 -15.32 -4.65 12.39
N ALA A 54 -16.16 -4.18 13.31
CA ALA A 54 -15.71 -3.66 14.61
C ALA A 54 -14.93 -4.68 15.44
N LYS A 55 -15.30 -5.97 15.37
CA LYS A 55 -14.59 -7.03 16.12
C LYS A 55 -13.19 -7.26 15.55
N GLU A 56 -13.06 -7.28 14.23
CA GLU A 56 -11.77 -7.44 13.54
C GLU A 56 -10.86 -6.22 13.78
N ILE A 57 -11.44 -5.01 13.83
CA ILE A 57 -10.69 -3.78 14.17
C ILE A 57 -10.07 -3.89 15.57
N GLU A 58 -10.79 -4.39 16.58
CA GLU A 58 -10.22 -4.58 17.91
C GLU A 58 -9.12 -5.65 17.95
N LEU A 59 -9.28 -6.73 17.18
CA LEU A 59 -8.22 -7.73 17.03
C LEU A 59 -6.97 -7.13 16.36
N LEU A 60 -7.14 -6.32 15.33
CA LEU A 60 -6.05 -5.65 14.64
C LEU A 60 -5.33 -4.65 15.53
N LYS A 61 -6.04 -3.85 16.32
CA LYS A 61 -5.43 -2.94 17.31
C LYS A 61 -4.52 -3.71 18.28
N ASN A 62 -4.99 -4.85 18.77
CA ASN A 62 -4.20 -5.70 19.67
C ASN A 62 -3.00 -6.35 18.96
N ALA A 63 -3.11 -6.68 17.68
CA ALA A 63 -1.98 -7.18 16.88
C ALA A 63 -0.94 -6.07 16.65
N LEU A 64 -1.38 -4.84 16.39
CA LEU A 64 -0.51 -3.69 16.14
C LEU A 64 0.34 -3.36 17.37
N LEU A 65 -0.24 -3.43 18.57
CA LEU A 65 0.48 -3.22 19.83
C LEU A 65 1.60 -4.25 20.09
N LYS A 66 1.58 -5.39 19.39
CA LYS A 66 2.60 -6.44 19.48
C LYS A 66 3.67 -6.34 18.39
N CYS A 67 3.47 -5.47 17.39
CA CYS A 67 4.43 -5.27 16.31
C CYS A 67 5.64 -4.48 16.82
N HIS A 68 6.81 -4.77 16.27
CA HIS A 68 7.99 -3.97 16.57
C HIS A 68 7.87 -2.60 15.88
N LYS A 69 8.45 -1.56 16.48
CA LYS A 69 8.40 -0.19 15.92
C LYS A 69 9.02 -0.03 14.53
N GLU A 70 9.92 -0.94 14.16
CA GLU A 70 10.58 -0.97 12.85
C GLU A 70 9.85 -1.87 11.84
N ASP A 71 8.79 -2.58 12.28
CA ASP A 71 8.01 -3.40 11.38
C ASP A 71 7.03 -2.54 10.58
N TYR A 72 6.93 -2.82 9.29
CA TYR A 72 5.88 -2.26 8.45
C TYR A 72 4.50 -2.81 8.86
N TRP A 73 3.45 -2.03 8.60
CA TRP A 73 2.10 -2.31 9.08
C TRP A 73 1.53 -3.61 8.50
N GLU A 74 1.90 -4.04 7.31
CA GLU A 74 1.39 -5.27 6.73
C GLU A 74 2.01 -6.52 7.40
N LYS A 75 3.07 -6.38 8.20
CA LYS A 75 3.51 -7.46 9.10
C LYS A 75 2.49 -7.68 10.22
N CYS A 76 1.80 -6.61 10.65
CA CYS A 76 0.64 -6.72 11.54
C CYS A 76 -0.48 -7.53 10.87
N ILE A 77 -0.73 -7.28 9.59
CA ILE A 77 -1.72 -8.04 8.79
C ILE A 77 -1.33 -9.51 8.69
N LEU A 78 -0.07 -9.80 8.39
CA LEU A 78 0.45 -11.17 8.34
C LEU A 78 0.22 -11.91 9.68
N HIS A 79 0.53 -11.26 10.80
CA HIS A 79 0.30 -11.84 12.12
C HIS A 79 -1.19 -11.99 12.47
N SER A 80 -2.06 -11.13 11.94
CA SER A 80 -3.50 -11.17 12.21
C SER A 80 -4.25 -12.19 11.35
N LEU A 81 -3.65 -12.75 10.28
CA LEU A 81 -4.27 -13.76 9.41
C LEU A 81 -4.80 -14.99 10.18
N ALA A 82 -4.21 -15.31 11.33
CA ALA A 82 -4.69 -16.40 12.18
C ALA A 82 -6.08 -16.14 12.80
N ASN A 83 -6.53 -14.88 12.85
CA ASN A 83 -7.74 -14.46 13.56
C ASN A 83 -8.69 -13.60 12.72
N ILE A 84 -8.24 -13.09 11.57
CA ILE A 84 -8.99 -12.19 10.70
C ILE A 84 -8.86 -12.69 9.26
N ASP A 85 -10.00 -12.82 8.60
CA ASP A 85 -10.05 -13.14 7.18
C ASP A 85 -9.99 -11.86 6.35
N TYR A 86 -8.98 -11.74 5.51
CA TYR A 86 -8.81 -10.64 4.58
C TYR A 86 -9.15 -11.10 3.17
N PHE A 87 -9.96 -10.33 2.45
CA PHE A 87 -10.26 -10.60 1.05
C PHE A 87 -9.52 -9.61 0.15
N ILE A 88 -8.98 -10.08 -0.96
CA ILE A 88 -8.28 -9.25 -1.93
C ILE A 88 -9.20 -8.94 -3.10
N SER A 89 -9.31 -7.66 -3.43
CA SER A 89 -9.99 -7.18 -4.64
C SER A 89 -8.93 -6.69 -5.62
N PHE A 90 -8.76 -7.43 -6.71
CA PHE A 90 -7.73 -7.13 -7.72
C PHE A 90 -8.16 -6.02 -8.67
N CYS A 91 -7.38 -4.94 -8.70
CA CYS A 91 -7.57 -3.78 -9.55
C CYS A 91 -6.39 -3.65 -10.52
N LYS A 92 -6.63 -3.28 -11.79
CA LYS A 92 -5.51 -3.12 -12.76
C LYS A 92 -4.56 -1.99 -12.36
N SER A 93 -5.13 -0.84 -12.02
CA SER A 93 -4.46 0.34 -11.48
C SER A 93 -5.55 1.28 -10.98
N TYR A 94 -5.38 1.84 -9.79
CA TYR A 94 -6.40 2.72 -9.19
C TYR A 94 -5.83 3.85 -8.35
N TYR A 95 -4.57 3.75 -7.91
CA TYR A 95 -3.84 4.83 -7.25
C TYR A 95 -2.36 4.78 -7.65
N ILE A 96 -1.64 5.86 -7.36
CA ILE A 96 -0.19 5.90 -7.44
C ILE A 96 0.29 6.50 -6.13
N GLU A 97 1.19 5.81 -5.44
CA GLU A 97 1.90 6.33 -4.28
C GLU A 97 3.04 7.26 -4.75
N ILE A 98 3.16 8.41 -4.09
CA ILE A 98 4.13 9.44 -4.45
C ILE A 98 4.98 9.75 -3.22
N ASP A 99 6.05 8.99 -3.05
CA ASP A 99 7.00 9.17 -1.95
C ASP A 99 8.24 9.95 -2.38
N SER A 100 8.45 10.06 -3.70
CA SER A 100 9.61 10.73 -4.27
C SER A 100 9.27 11.56 -5.51
N LEU A 101 10.16 12.50 -5.84
CA LEU A 101 10.11 13.22 -7.11
C LEU A 101 10.16 12.28 -8.32
N LYS A 102 10.83 11.14 -8.19
CA LYS A 102 10.90 10.12 -9.25
C LYS A 102 9.51 9.52 -9.51
N ASP A 103 8.72 9.31 -8.47
CA ASP A 103 7.37 8.76 -8.60
C ASP A 103 6.43 9.81 -9.19
N ALA A 104 6.53 11.06 -8.75
CA ALA A 104 5.80 12.18 -9.33
C ALA A 104 6.09 12.38 -10.83
N LEU A 105 7.36 12.25 -11.25
CA LEU A 105 7.77 12.29 -12.66
C LEU A 105 7.20 11.11 -13.45
N LYS A 106 7.30 9.88 -12.93
CA LYS A 106 6.71 8.68 -13.57
C LYS A 106 5.19 8.80 -13.74
N ALA A 107 4.52 9.41 -12.77
CA ALA A 107 3.08 9.65 -12.79
C ALA A 107 2.67 10.85 -13.67
N ASN A 108 3.62 11.54 -14.31
CA ASN A 108 3.41 12.77 -15.07
C ASN A 108 2.68 13.87 -14.27
N LEU A 109 2.89 13.92 -12.95
CA LEU A 109 2.29 14.93 -12.07
C LEU A 109 3.13 16.22 -11.99
N ILE A 110 4.41 16.12 -12.35
CA ILE A 110 5.35 17.24 -12.37
C ILE A 110 6.34 17.05 -13.52
N THR A 111 6.90 18.15 -14.01
CA THR A 111 7.96 18.16 -15.02
C THR A 111 9.32 18.49 -14.41
N PRO A 112 10.44 18.10 -15.06
CA PRO A 112 11.78 18.51 -14.62
C PRO A 112 11.94 20.04 -14.52
N GLN A 113 11.28 20.81 -15.40
CA GLN A 113 11.30 22.27 -15.39
C GLN A 113 10.64 22.85 -14.14
N GLU A 114 9.51 22.29 -13.71
CA GLU A 114 8.81 22.71 -12.49
C GLU A 114 9.63 22.42 -11.24
N ILE A 115 10.32 21.27 -11.21
CA ILE A 115 11.29 20.95 -10.13
C ILE A 115 12.41 22.00 -10.10
N ALA A 116 13.03 22.28 -11.25
CA ALA A 116 14.12 23.26 -11.34
C ALA A 116 13.68 24.67 -10.89
N LEU A 117 12.47 25.10 -11.27
CA LEU A 117 11.91 26.38 -10.86
C LEU A 117 11.72 26.45 -9.34
N GLN A 118 11.18 25.41 -8.71
CA GLN A 118 11.04 25.36 -7.25
C GLN A 118 12.39 25.41 -6.54
N CYS A 119 13.37 24.64 -7.02
CA CYS A 119 14.72 24.66 -6.47
C CYS A 119 15.39 26.05 -6.62
N SER A 120 15.20 26.73 -7.75
CA SER A 120 15.76 28.08 -7.93
C SER A 120 15.15 29.14 -7.01
N LYS A 121 13.88 28.97 -6.60
CA LYS A 121 13.19 29.89 -5.68
C LYS A 121 13.65 29.69 -4.23
N LEU A 122 14.02 28.48 -3.84
CA LEU A 122 14.57 28.16 -2.51
C LEU A 122 16.02 28.67 -2.30
N VAL A 123 16.73 29.01 -3.38
CA VAL A 123 18.13 29.52 -3.32
C VAL A 123 18.21 31.04 -3.16
N PHE A 124 17.08 31.77 -3.10
CA PHE A 124 17.06 33.20 -2.77
C PHE A 124 16.85 33.44 -1.27
N ILE A 125 17.79 32.98 -0.45
CA ILE A 125 18.07 33.59 0.87
C ILE A 125 19.45 34.25 0.77
N THR A 126 19.40 35.56 0.49
CA THR A 126 20.40 36.63 0.74
C THR A 126 21.89 36.32 0.54
N PHE A 127 22.43 36.83 -0.56
CA PHE A 127 23.67 37.61 -0.55
C PHE A 127 23.45 38.90 -1.32
N PHE A 128 23.12 39.98 -0.61
CA PHE A 128 23.54 41.36 -0.86
C PHE A 128 23.41 42.13 0.46
#